data_AF-A0A1N7HDZ8-F1
#
_entry.id   AF-A0A1N7HDZ8-F1
#
_cell.length_a   1.000
_cell.length_b   1.000
_cell.length_c   1.000
_cell.angle_alpha   90.00
_cell.angle_beta   90.00
_cell.angle_gamma   90.00
#
_symmetry.space_group_name_H-M   'P 1'
#
loop_
_entity.id
_entity.type
_entity.pdbx_description
1 polymer ?
#
loop_
_entity_poly.entity_id
_entity_poly.type
_entity_poly.pdbx_seq_one_letter_code
_entity_poly.pdbx_strand_id
1 'polypeptide(L)'
;MATNEQHRQVQVAQELSDHARTLAHSTRDVPSPSDSYRLLGELNDTITALEQVCRQLARWHAGVIDGIHYDGQYALGGDATGTITAAGEIHNAAAALHTASDALSAAHAANGVVRWFDTAAQRPTHR
;
A
#
# COMPACT_ATOMS: atom_id res chain seq x y z
N MET A 1 -16.32 -3.48 -14.00
CA MET A 1 -17.17 -2.36 -13.54
C MET A 1 -17.16 -2.38 -12.03
N ALA A 2 -16.45 -1.45 -11.38
CA ALA A 2 -16.46 -1.37 -9.92
C ALA A 2 -17.68 -0.55 -9.49
N THR A 3 -18.66 -1.24 -8.91
CA THR A 3 -19.89 -0.67 -8.41
C THR A 3 -19.55 0.24 -7.23
N ASN A 4 -19.70 1.54 -7.45
CA ASN A 4 -19.58 2.57 -6.42
C ASN A 4 -20.83 2.55 -5.52
N GLU A 5 -21.18 1.37 -5.00
CA GLU A 5 -22.25 1.17 -4.03
C GLU A 5 -21.81 1.77 -2.69
N GLN A 6 -22.70 2.51 -2.02
CA GLN A 6 -22.43 3.16 -0.74
C GLN A 6 -21.76 2.21 0.25
N HIS A 7 -20.65 2.67 0.85
CA HIS A 7 -19.82 1.98 1.86
C HIS A 7 -18.97 0.79 1.40
N ARG A 8 -19.07 0.33 0.14
CA ARG A 8 -18.27 -0.80 -0.34
C ARG A 8 -16.76 -0.53 -0.27
N GLN A 9 -16.34 0.69 -0.58
CA GLN A 9 -14.91 1.09 -0.53
C GLN A 9 -14.34 1.05 0.90
N VAL A 10 -15.14 1.44 1.90
CA VAL A 10 -14.73 1.40 3.31
C VAL A 10 -14.58 -0.05 3.78
N GLN A 11 -15.53 -0.92 3.40
CA GLN A 11 -15.44 -2.35 3.71
C GLN A 11 -14.20 -3.00 3.08
N VAL A 12 -13.94 -2.72 1.79
CA VAL A 12 -12.73 -3.23 1.10
C VAL A 12 -11.45 -2.72 1.78
N ALA A 13 -11.41 -1.47 2.22
CA ALA A 13 -10.27 -0.92 2.95
C ALA A 13 -10.07 -1.60 4.32
N GLN A 14 -11.17 -1.95 5.02
CA GLN A 14 -11.11 -2.72 6.27
C GLN A 14 -10.55 -4.12 6.02
N GLU A 15 -11.08 -4.84 5.03
CA GLU A 15 -10.60 -6.17 4.64
C GLU A 15 -9.11 -6.12 4.27
N LEU A 16 -8.67 -5.14 3.50
CA LEU A 16 -7.25 -4.96 3.16
C LEU A 16 -6.39 -4.76 4.42
N SER A 17 -6.85 -3.94 5.38
CA SER A 17 -6.13 -3.74 6.64
C SER A 17 -6.00 -5.03 7.44
N ASP A 18 -7.05 -5.85 7.49
CA ASP A 18 -7.06 -7.13 8.20
C ASP A 18 -6.11 -8.15 7.54
N HIS A 19 -6.09 -8.21 6.21
CA HIS A 19 -5.14 -9.05 5.47
C HIS A 19 -3.70 -8.58 5.68
N ALA A 20 -3.44 -7.27 5.66
CA ALA A 20 -2.11 -6.72 5.91
C ALA A 20 -1.61 -7.03 7.32
N ARG A 21 -2.49 -6.96 8.35
CA ARG A 21 -2.15 -7.36 9.72
C ARG A 21 -1.86 -8.85 9.83
N THR A 22 -2.67 -9.67 9.16
CA THR A 22 -2.44 -11.12 9.09
C THR A 22 -1.09 -11.43 8.46
N LEU A 23 -0.78 -10.80 7.32
CA LEU A 23 0.50 -10.97 6.64
C LEU A 23 1.67 -10.51 7.51
N ALA A 24 1.57 -9.36 8.17
CA ALA A 24 2.59 -8.86 9.10
C ALA A 24 2.82 -9.79 10.30
N HIS A 25 1.78 -10.51 10.74
CA HIS A 25 1.91 -11.53 11.77
C HIS A 25 2.58 -12.79 11.22
N SER A 26 2.19 -13.27 10.03
CA SER A 26 2.73 -14.50 9.45
C SER A 26 4.19 -14.35 9.01
N THR A 27 4.63 -13.16 8.56
CA THR A 27 6.03 -12.94 8.14
C THR A 27 7.05 -12.91 9.28
N ARG A 28 6.61 -13.06 10.54
CA ARG A 28 7.51 -13.30 11.68
C ARG A 28 8.28 -14.60 11.57
N ASP A 29 7.71 -15.58 10.88
CA ASP A 29 8.34 -16.86 10.56
C ASP A 29 7.95 -17.25 9.13
N VAL A 30 8.90 -17.16 8.20
CA VAL A 30 8.68 -17.58 6.80
C VAL A 30 9.22 -19.00 6.66
N PRO A 31 8.36 -20.04 6.68
CA PRO A 31 8.79 -21.43 6.80
C PRO A 31 9.52 -21.93 5.54
N SER A 32 9.25 -21.32 4.40
CA SER A 32 9.87 -21.63 3.12
C SER A 32 10.59 -20.40 2.58
N PRO A 33 11.91 -20.26 2.81
CA PRO A 33 12.72 -19.18 2.25
C PRO A 33 12.52 -18.93 0.74
N SER A 34 12.22 -19.96 -0.05
CA SER A 34 11.93 -19.81 -1.48
C SER A 34 10.65 -19.01 -1.77
N ASP A 35 9.69 -18.96 -0.84
CA ASP A 35 8.47 -18.14 -0.98
C ASP A 35 8.78 -16.64 -0.92
N SER A 36 9.96 -16.24 -0.42
CA SER A 36 10.36 -14.83 -0.32
C SER A 36 10.34 -14.11 -1.66
N TYR A 37 10.64 -14.78 -2.77
CA TYR A 37 10.54 -14.21 -4.11
C TYR A 37 9.11 -13.80 -4.44
N ARG A 38 8.15 -14.72 -4.24
CA ARG A 38 6.72 -14.47 -4.50
C ARG A 38 6.18 -13.40 -3.56
N LEU A 39 6.53 -13.46 -2.27
CA LEU A 39 6.12 -12.47 -1.27
C LEU A 39 6.57 -11.06 -1.66
N LEU A 40 7.81 -10.90 -2.16
CA LEU A 40 8.30 -9.60 -2.62
C LEU A 40 7.53 -9.06 -3.85
N GLY A 41 7.14 -9.95 -4.78
CA GLY A 41 6.32 -9.58 -5.93
C GLY A 41 4.92 -9.11 -5.53
N GLU A 42 4.23 -9.89 -4.71
CA GLU A 42 2.88 -9.56 -4.21
C GLU A 42 2.87 -8.27 -3.37
N LEU A 43 3.91 -8.04 -2.57
CA LEU A 43 4.08 -6.79 -1.82
C LEU A 43 4.28 -5.59 -2.76
N ASN A 44 5.07 -5.75 -3.83
CA ASN A 44 5.25 -4.69 -4.82
C ASN A 44 3.94 -4.33 -5.53
N ASP A 45 3.17 -5.33 -5.95
CA ASP A 45 1.87 -5.13 -6.60
C ASP A 45 0.88 -4.47 -5.64
N THR A 46 0.88 -4.88 -4.37
CA THR A 46 0.04 -4.28 -3.32
C THR A 46 0.39 -2.80 -3.10
N ILE A 47 1.67 -2.44 -2.99
CA ILE A 47 2.10 -1.05 -2.82
C ILE A 47 1.76 -0.20 -4.05
N THR A 48 1.92 -0.76 -5.25
CA THR A 48 1.56 -0.08 -6.50
C THR A 48 0.05 0.22 -6.56
N ALA A 49 -0.78 -0.72 -6.11
CA ALA A 49 -2.22 -0.52 -6.00
C ALA A 49 -2.58 0.55 -4.95
N LEU A 50 -1.91 0.54 -3.79
CA LEU A 50 -2.10 1.56 -2.75
C LEU A 50 -1.68 2.96 -3.23
N GLU A 51 -0.59 3.08 -3.99
CA GLU A 51 -0.17 4.32 -4.64
C GLU A 51 -1.28 4.86 -5.54
N GLN A 52 -1.90 3.97 -6.33
CA GLN A 52 -3.02 4.32 -7.20
C GLN A 52 -4.24 4.81 -6.39
N VAL A 53 -4.58 4.13 -5.28
CA VAL A 53 -5.66 4.56 -4.37
C VAL A 53 -5.39 5.95 -3.81
N CYS A 54 -4.18 6.21 -3.31
CA CYS A 54 -3.80 7.54 -2.82
C CYS A 54 -3.93 8.60 -3.93
N ARG A 55 -3.45 8.33 -5.15
CA ARG A 55 -3.62 9.27 -6.28
C ARG A 55 -5.09 9.55 -6.59
N GLN A 56 -5.95 8.55 -6.51
CA GLN A 56 -7.39 8.72 -6.73
C GLN A 56 -8.04 9.56 -5.62
N LEU A 57 -7.71 9.29 -4.36
CA LEU A 57 -8.22 10.04 -3.21
C LEU A 57 -7.72 11.50 -3.19
N ALA A 58 -6.45 11.74 -3.53
CA ALA A 58 -5.91 13.10 -3.63
C ALA A 58 -6.63 13.92 -4.71
N ARG A 59 -6.88 13.31 -5.89
CA ARG A 59 -7.67 13.94 -6.97
C ARG A 59 -9.09 14.23 -6.54
N TRP A 60 -9.72 13.30 -5.80
CA TRP A 60 -11.07 13.51 -5.28
C TRP A 60 -11.10 14.67 -4.28
N HIS A 61 -10.16 14.72 -3.32
CA HIS A 61 -10.04 15.83 -2.37
C HIS A 61 -9.76 17.17 -3.05
N ALA A 62 -8.93 17.20 -4.08
CA ALA A 62 -8.68 18.42 -4.86
C ALA A 62 -9.91 18.91 -5.65
N GLY A 63 -10.90 18.05 -5.88
CA GLY A 63 -12.13 18.36 -6.60
C GLY A 63 -13.32 18.74 -5.71
N VAL A 64 -13.20 18.70 -4.39
CA VAL A 64 -14.28 19.12 -3.49
C VAL A 64 -14.42 20.64 -3.47
N ILE A 65 -15.65 21.14 -3.28
CA ILE A 65 -15.99 22.57 -3.39
C ILE A 65 -16.64 23.00 -2.07
N ASP A 66 -16.10 24.05 -1.45
CA ASP A 66 -16.64 24.65 -0.23
C ASP A 66 -18.09 25.13 -0.43
N GLY A 67 -18.94 24.94 0.58
CA GLY A 67 -20.37 25.25 0.53
C GLY A 67 -21.21 24.35 -0.39
N ILE A 68 -20.60 23.39 -1.08
CA ILE A 68 -21.28 22.40 -1.92
C ILE A 68 -21.05 20.98 -1.41
N HIS A 69 -19.77 20.60 -1.23
CA HIS A 69 -19.36 19.26 -0.83
C HIS A 69 -19.03 19.15 0.66
N TYR A 70 -18.78 20.28 1.34
CA TYR A 70 -18.58 20.35 2.78
C TYR A 70 -19.00 21.73 3.30
N ASP A 71 -19.37 21.83 4.58
CA ASP A 71 -19.70 23.09 5.26
C ASP A 71 -18.43 23.65 5.91
N GLY A 72 -17.78 24.61 5.26
CA GLY A 72 -16.54 25.25 5.73
C GLY A 72 -16.73 26.28 6.84
N GLN A 73 -17.72 26.11 7.72
CA GLN A 73 -18.00 27.04 8.80
C GLN A 73 -17.43 26.58 10.15
N TYR A 74 -16.18 26.98 10.46
CA TYR A 74 -15.83 27.59 11.76
C TYR A 74 -14.72 28.66 11.66
N ALA A 75 -15.18 29.90 11.86
CA ALA A 75 -14.66 31.15 12.45
C ALA A 75 -13.25 31.30 13.09
N LEU A 76 -12.28 30.40 12.93
CA LEU A 76 -10.90 30.57 13.44
C LEU A 76 -9.81 30.16 12.42
N GLY A 77 -10.03 30.46 11.13
CA GLY A 77 -8.96 30.52 10.13
C GLY A 77 -8.49 29.20 9.50
N GLY A 78 -9.24 28.10 9.62
CA GLY A 78 -8.88 26.83 9.00
C GLY A 78 -10.07 25.98 8.59
N ASP A 79 -10.52 26.10 7.33
CA ASP A 79 -11.50 25.16 6.76
C ASP A 79 -11.21 24.82 5.29
N ALA A 80 -10.93 25.81 4.44
CA ALA A 80 -10.33 25.55 3.11
C ALA A 80 -8.94 24.89 3.22
N THR A 81 -8.23 25.13 4.34
CA THR A 81 -6.92 24.52 4.61
C THR A 81 -7.03 23.00 4.80
N GLY A 82 -8.11 22.48 5.41
CA GLY A 82 -8.21 21.06 5.76
C GLY A 82 -8.23 20.13 4.55
N THR A 83 -9.03 20.46 3.54
CA THR A 83 -9.16 19.67 2.30
C THR A 83 -7.90 19.76 1.44
N ILE A 84 -7.28 20.95 1.36
CA ILE A 84 -5.99 21.17 0.68
C ILE A 84 -4.86 20.41 1.38
N THR A 85 -4.77 20.50 2.71
CA THR A 85 -3.79 19.76 3.51
C THR A 85 -3.97 18.26 3.33
N ALA A 86 -5.21 17.75 3.39
CA ALA A 86 -5.48 16.33 3.16
C ALA A 86 -5.04 15.89 1.74
N ALA A 87 -5.38 16.65 0.70
CA ALA A 87 -4.95 16.36 -0.66
C ALA A 87 -3.42 16.34 -0.79
N GLY A 88 -2.73 17.32 -0.17
CA GLY A 88 -1.28 17.41 -0.13
C GLY A 88 -0.62 16.22 0.55
N GLU A 89 -1.09 15.84 1.73
CA GLU A 89 -0.55 14.69 2.47
C GLU A 89 -0.82 13.36 1.77
N ILE A 90 -1.99 13.19 1.13
CA ILE A 90 -2.26 11.99 0.32
C ILE A 90 -1.34 11.95 -0.91
N HIS A 91 -1.03 13.10 -1.51
CA HIS A 91 -0.03 13.18 -2.58
C HIS A 91 1.37 12.78 -2.10
N ASN A 92 1.79 13.26 -0.92
CA ASN A 92 3.05 12.86 -0.28
C ASN A 92 3.09 11.34 -0.03
N ALA A 93 1.99 10.77 0.48
CA ALA A 93 1.87 9.33 0.69
C ALA A 93 2.00 8.54 -0.62
N ALA A 94 1.38 8.99 -1.71
CA ALA A 94 1.54 8.36 -3.02
C ALA A 94 2.99 8.39 -3.51
N ALA A 95 3.71 9.50 -3.31
CA ALA A 95 5.13 9.60 -3.66
C ALA A 95 5.99 8.65 -2.82
N ALA A 96 5.72 8.55 -1.52
CA ALA A 96 6.43 7.61 -0.64
C ALA A 96 6.18 6.14 -1.03
N LEU A 97 4.94 5.78 -1.40
CA LEU A 97 4.60 4.45 -1.89
C LEU A 97 5.31 4.13 -3.20
N HIS A 98 5.44 5.10 -4.10
CA HIS A 98 6.20 4.92 -5.34
C HIS A 98 7.68 4.58 -5.05
N THR A 99 8.32 5.34 -4.17
CA THR A 99 9.70 5.04 -3.73
C THR A 99 9.81 3.67 -3.05
N ALA A 100 8.81 3.26 -2.27
CA ALA A 100 8.78 1.94 -1.67
C ALA A 100 8.63 0.81 -2.72
N SER A 101 7.84 1.03 -3.79
CA SER A 101 7.73 0.08 -4.91
C SER A 101 9.05 -0.07 -5.65
N ASP A 102 9.78 1.01 -5.93
CA ASP A 102 11.11 0.92 -6.53
C ASP A 102 12.07 0.06 -5.69
N ALA A 103 12.06 0.26 -4.37
CA ALA A 103 12.88 -0.51 -3.45
C ALA A 103 12.47 -2.00 -3.41
N LEU A 104 11.17 -2.31 -3.41
CA LEU A 104 10.68 -3.69 -3.45
C LEU A 104 10.99 -4.37 -4.78
N SER A 105 10.87 -3.66 -5.90
CA SER A 105 11.25 -4.16 -7.22
C SER A 105 12.74 -4.52 -7.28
N ALA A 106 13.61 -3.67 -6.74
CA ALA A 106 15.04 -3.95 -6.61
C ALA A 106 15.30 -5.15 -5.70
N ALA A 107 14.62 -5.26 -4.56
CA ALA A 107 14.73 -6.40 -3.65
C ALA A 107 14.26 -7.71 -4.31
N HIS A 108 13.16 -7.67 -5.05
CA HIS A 108 12.62 -8.80 -5.79
C HIS A 108 13.60 -9.30 -6.87
N ALA A 109 14.18 -8.37 -7.65
CA ALA A 109 15.21 -8.69 -8.63
C ALA A 109 16.46 -9.32 -7.99
N ALA A 110 16.93 -8.75 -6.87
CA ALA A 110 18.06 -9.32 -6.12
C ALA A 110 17.73 -10.70 -5.53
N ASN A 111 16.49 -10.92 -5.07
CA ASN A 111 16.05 -12.22 -4.56
C ASN A 111 16.01 -13.28 -5.66
N GLY A 112 15.66 -12.91 -6.90
CA GLY A 112 15.56 -13.83 -8.03
C GLY A 112 16.86 -14.56 -8.41
N VAL A 113 18.02 -14.05 -7.98
CA VAL A 113 19.32 -14.73 -8.19
C VAL A 113 19.79 -15.55 -6.97
N VAL A 114 19.05 -15.51 -5.86
CA VAL A 114 19.38 -16.25 -4.64
C VAL A 114 18.91 -17.70 -4.79
N ARG A 115 19.82 -18.64 -4.53
CA ARG A 115 19.48 -20.06 -4.42
C ARG A 115 19.05 -20.37 -2.99
N TRP A 116 17.74 -20.35 -2.76
CA TRP A 116 17.14 -20.74 -1.49
C TRP A 116 17.18 -22.25 -1.27
N PHE A 117 17.27 -22.64 0.01
CA PHE A 117 17.05 -24.00 0.46
C PHE A 117 15.97 -23.94 1.53
N ASP A 118 14.83 -24.60 1.30
CA ASP A 118 13.69 -24.51 2.22
C ASP A 118 13.91 -25.33 3.48
N THR A 119 14.85 -26.28 3.41
CA THR A 119 15.29 -27.05 4.55
C THR A 119 16.81 -27.20 4.52
N ALA A 120 17.43 -27.33 5.70
CA ALA A 120 18.86 -27.55 5.82
C ALA A 120 19.35 -28.80 5.06
N ALA A 121 18.48 -29.80 4.88
CA ALA A 121 18.76 -31.03 4.15
C ALA A 121 18.94 -30.83 2.62
N GLN A 122 18.43 -29.74 2.05
CA GLN A 122 18.57 -29.45 0.61
C GLN A 122 19.92 -28.82 0.27
N ARG A 123 20.72 -28.43 1.28
CA ARG A 123 22.02 -27.80 1.09
C ARG A 123 23.03 -28.84 0.55
N PRO A 124 23.72 -28.58 -0.58
CA PRO A 124 24.71 -29.50 -1.10
C PRO A 124 25.89 -29.62 -0.11
N THR A 125 26.21 -30.83 0.31
CA THR A 125 27.44 -31.14 1.04
C THR A 125 28.61 -31.10 0.07
N HIS A 126 29.30 -29.96 -0.02
CA HIS A 126 30.61 -29.94 -0.66
C HIS A 126 31.61 -30.68 0.25
N ARG A 127 32.22 -31.74 -0.29
CA ARG A 127 33.29 -32.52 0.32
C ARG A 127 34.58 -32.28 -0.44
#